data_AF-A0A3A4BGD5-F1
#
_entry.id   AF-A0A3A4BGD5-F1
#
_cell.length_a   1.000
_cell.length_b   1.000
_cell.length_c   1.000
_cell.angle_alpha   90.00
_cell.angle_beta   90.00
_cell.angle_gamma   90.00
#
_symmetry.space_group_name_H-M   'P 1'
#
loop_
_entity.id
_entity.type
_entity.pdbx_description
1 polymer ?
#
loop_
_entity_poly.entity_id
_entity_poly.type
_entity_poly.pdbx_seq_one_letter_code
_entity_poly.pdbx_strand_id
1 'polypeptide(L)' 'MADEERRPVLRVVRGDATPEEIAALVAVVTARAAAAAGTRATPGRRGAWGHPRHALREPLQPGPGAWRASGFPR' A
#
# COMPACT_ATOMS: atom_id res chain seq x y z
N MET A 1 -23.88 18.87 3.38
CA MET A 1 -24.09 18.58 1.95
C MET A 1 -22.95 19.08 1.07
N ALA A 2 -22.34 20.26 1.30
CA ALA A 2 -21.24 20.78 0.46
C ALA A 2 -19.82 20.26 0.80
N ASP A 3 -19.62 19.64 1.96
CA ASP A 3 -18.28 19.20 2.42
C ASP A 3 -17.91 17.78 1.97
N GLU A 4 -18.90 16.97 1.58
CA GLU A 4 -18.72 15.59 1.12
C GLU A 4 -17.98 15.54 -0.24
N GLU A 5 -18.17 16.57 -1.08
CA GLU A 5 -17.58 16.69 -2.42
C GLU A 5 -16.10 17.07 -2.40
N ARG A 6 -15.57 17.53 -1.26
CA ARG A 6 -14.17 17.95 -1.09
C ARG A 6 -13.35 16.96 -0.26
N ARG A 7 -13.65 15.66 -0.33
CA ARG A 7 -12.75 14.67 0.27
C ARG A 7 -11.36 14.74 -0.40
N PRO A 8 -10.31 15.05 0.36
CA PRO A 8 -8.98 15.19 -0.21
C PRO A 8 -8.49 13.84 -0.72
N VAL A 9 -7.84 13.85 -1.89
CA VAL A 9 -7.28 12.64 -2.53
C VAL A 9 -6.18 12.01 -1.65
N LEU A 10 -5.46 12.82 -0.88
CA LEU A 10 -4.43 12.41 0.07
C LEU A 10 -4.60 13.19 1.38
N ARG A 11 -4.43 12.50 2.53
CA ARG A 11 -4.48 13.12 3.86
C ARG A 11 -3.29 12.66 4.70
N VAL A 12 -2.56 13.63 5.26
CA VAL A 12 -1.56 13.37 6.30
C VAL A 12 -2.28 13.10 7.61
N VAL A 13 -2.16 11.89 8.15
CA VAL A 13 -2.87 11.46 9.37
C VAL A 13 -2.03 11.72 10.64
N ARG A 14 -0.70 11.85 10.50
CA ARG A 14 0.24 12.05 11.61
C ARG A 14 1.51 12.77 11.12
N GLY A 15 2.05 13.66 11.95
CA GLY A 15 3.27 14.45 11.68
C GLY A 15 2.98 15.88 11.19
N ASP A 16 3.98 16.76 11.28
CA ASP A 16 3.95 18.17 10.82
C ASP A 16 4.89 18.38 9.63
N ALA A 17 4.66 17.60 8.55
CA ALA A 17 5.52 17.65 7.37
C ALA A 17 5.63 19.08 6.79
N THR A 18 6.85 19.47 6.44
CA THR A 18 7.08 20.80 5.85
C THR A 18 6.49 20.88 4.43
N PRO A 19 6.23 22.08 3.89
CA PRO A 19 5.73 22.23 2.52
C PRO A 19 6.59 21.52 1.47
N GLU A 20 7.91 21.51 1.66
CA GLU A 20 8.87 20.83 0.79
C GLU A 20 8.71 19.31 0.84
N GLU A 21 8.49 18.75 2.03
CA GLU A 21 8.24 17.32 2.21
C GLU A 21 6.91 16.90 1.58
N ILE A 22 5.86 17.73 1.73
CA ILE A 22 4.58 17.51 1.05
C ILE A 22 4.78 17.52 -0.47
N ALA A 23 5.52 18.49 -1.00
CA ALA A 23 5.81 18.56 -2.44
C ALA A 23 6.57 17.32 -2.93
N ALA A 24 7.55 16.85 -2.17
CA ALA A 24 8.28 15.62 -2.48
C ALA A 24 7.37 14.39 -2.50
N LEU A 25 6.48 14.24 -1.51
CA LEU A 25 5.51 13.14 -1.47
C LEU A 25 4.57 13.16 -2.68
N VAL A 26 4.04 14.32 -3.03
CA VAL A 26 3.18 14.49 -4.21
C VAL A 26 3.92 14.13 -5.49
N ALA A 27 5.17 14.59 -5.65
CA ALA A 27 6.00 14.28 -6.81
C ALA A 27 6.23 12.77 -6.96
N VAL A 28 6.56 12.07 -5.86
CA VAL A 28 6.79 10.61 -5.89
C VAL A 28 5.51 9.84 -6.22
N VAL A 29 4.38 10.20 -5.60
CA VAL A 29 3.10 9.51 -5.82
C VAL A 29 2.62 9.70 -7.26
N THR A 30 2.71 10.91 -7.79
CA THR A 30 2.31 11.20 -9.18
C THR A 30 3.22 10.49 -10.19
N ALA A 31 4.54 10.49 -9.97
CA ALA A 31 5.48 9.76 -10.83
C ALA A 31 5.22 8.24 -10.83
N ARG A 32 4.91 7.65 -9.66
CA ARG A 32 4.54 6.22 -9.57
C ARG A 32 3.24 5.92 -10.30
N ALA A 33 2.23 6.79 -10.18
CA ALA A 33 0.96 6.62 -10.88
C ALA A 33 1.13 6.70 -12.41
N ALA A 34 1.92 7.65 -12.89
CA ALA A 34 2.24 7.78 -14.31
C ALA A 34 2.97 6.54 -14.86
N ALA A 35 3.93 6.00 -14.09
CA ALA A 35 4.64 4.78 -14.48
C ALA A 35 3.72 3.55 -14.53
N ALA A 36 2.73 3.46 -13.65
CA ALA A 36 1.80 2.34 -13.60
C ALA A 36 0.77 2.35 -14.76
N ALA A 37 0.41 3.53 -15.27
CA ALA A 37 -0.63 3.71 -16.30
C ALA A 37 -0.35 2.98 -17.63
N GLY A 38 0.91 2.66 -17.93
CA GLY A 38 1.31 1.94 -19.14
C GLY A 38 1.37 0.40 -19.01
N THR A 39 1.11 -0.16 -17.83
CA THR A 39 1.28 -1.60 -17.58
C THR A 39 -0.06 -2.32 -17.53
N ARG A 40 -0.26 -3.35 -18.36
CA ARG A 40 -1.43 -4.23 -18.23
C ARG A 40 -1.29 -4.99 -16.92
N ALA A 41 -2.10 -4.64 -15.93
CA ALA A 41 -2.10 -5.30 -14.63
C ALA A 41 -2.42 -6.78 -14.82
N THR A 42 -1.41 -7.64 -14.75
CA THR A 42 -1.62 -9.05 -14.40
C THR A 42 -2.23 -9.06 -13.00
N PRO A 43 -3.20 -9.93 -12.68
CA PRO A 43 -3.69 -10.04 -11.31
C PRO A 43 -2.51 -10.37 -10.41
N GLY A 44 -1.98 -9.36 -9.71
CA GLY A 44 -0.90 -9.55 -8.77
C GLY A 44 -1.39 -10.53 -7.72
N ARG A 45 -0.56 -11.52 -7.35
CA ARG A 45 -0.83 -12.29 -6.14
C ARG A 45 -1.10 -11.29 -5.03
N ARG A 46 -2.24 -11.43 -4.34
CA ARG A 46 -2.56 -10.59 -3.17
C ARG A 46 -1.32 -10.56 -2.27
N GLY A 47 -0.93 -9.36 -1.86
CA GLY A 47 0.17 -9.19 -0.92
C GLY A 47 -0.08 -10.04 0.32
N ALA A 48 0.98 -10.60 0.91
CA ALA A 48 0.85 -11.41 2.11
C ALA A 48 0.45 -10.58 3.35
N TRP A 49 0.57 -9.24 3.27
CA TRP A 49 0.10 -8.32 4.30
C TRP A 49 -1.42 -8.43 4.49
N GLY A 50 -1.87 -8.70 5.72
CA GLY A 50 -3.30 -8.81 6.04
C GLY A 50 -4.00 -10.03 5.42
N HIS A 51 -3.25 -11.03 4.96
CA HIS A 51 -3.85 -12.24 4.39
C HIS A 51 -4.59 -13.04 5.50
N PRO A 52 -5.86 -13.49 5.29
CA PRO A 52 -6.67 -14.11 6.35
C PRO A 52 -6.03 -15.32 7.04
N ARG A 53 -5.20 -16.09 6.31
CA ARG A 53 -4.40 -17.19 6.87
C ARG A 53 -3.57 -16.82 8.10
N HIS A 54 -3.23 -15.54 8.29
CA HIS A 54 -2.47 -15.07 9.45
C HIS A 54 -3.31 -15.05 10.74
N ALA A 55 -4.64 -14.91 10.61
CA ALA A 55 -5.59 -15.05 11.71
C ALA A 55 -5.87 -16.52 12.07
N LEU A 56 -5.44 -17.46 11.23
CA LEU A 56 -5.53 -18.90 11.49
C LEU A 56 -4.20 -19.40 12.05
N ARG A 57 -4.24 -20.31 13.02
CA ARG A 57 -3.05 -21.07 13.45
C ARG A 57 -2.76 -22.19 12.44
N GLU A 58 -2.22 -21.83 11.31
CA GLU A 58 -1.73 -22.78 10.31
C GLU A 58 -0.20 -22.94 10.41
N PRO A 59 0.35 -24.15 10.28
CA PRO A 59 1.77 -24.35 10.11
C PRO A 59 2.35 -23.56 8.93
N LEU A 60 3.60 -23.11 9.06
CA LEU A 60 4.31 -22.46 7.97
C LEU A 60 4.59 -23.49 6.86
N GLN A 61 4.01 -23.25 5.67
CA GLN A 61 4.22 -24.10 4.50
C GLN A 61 5.49 -23.66 3.74
N PRO A 62 6.44 -24.57 3.45
CA PRO A 62 7.60 -24.25 2.63
C PRO A 62 7.18 -23.99 1.18
N GLY A 63 7.87 -23.05 0.51
CA GLY A 63 7.62 -22.77 -0.90
C GLY A 63 8.06 -21.36 -1.34
N PRO A 64 7.88 -21.04 -2.62
CA PRO A 64 8.25 -19.74 -3.17
C PRO A 64 7.61 -18.58 -2.39
N GLY A 65 8.43 -17.69 -1.86
CA GLY A 65 7.99 -16.54 -1.07
C GLY A 65 7.61 -16.84 0.38
N ALA A 66 7.73 -18.08 0.87
CA ALA A 66 7.43 -18.44 2.26
C ALA A 66 8.32 -17.71 3.28
N TRP A 67 9.61 -17.54 2.97
CA TRP A 67 10.54 -16.80 3.84
C TRP A 67 10.17 -15.33 3.99
N ARG A 68 9.75 -14.66 2.91
CA ARG A 68 9.23 -13.28 3.02
C ARG A 68 7.90 -13.22 3.76
N ALA A 69 7.08 -14.29 3.66
CA ALA A 69 5.78 -14.35 4.29
C ALA A 69 5.82 -14.57 5.81
N SER A 70 6.92 -15.11 6.35
CA SER A 70 7.04 -15.41 7.79
C SER A 70 7.16 -14.17 8.68
N GLY A 71 7.54 -13.02 8.12
CA GLY A 71 7.70 -11.75 8.85
C GLY A 71 6.45 -10.88 8.91
N PHE A 72 5.33 -11.28 8.28
CA PHE A 72 4.10 -10.47 8.34
C PHE A 72 3.40 -10.60 9.70
N PRO A 73 2.70 -9.54 10.15
CA PRO A 73 1.92 -9.56 11.38
C PRO A 73 0.86 -10.68 11.37
N ARG A 74 0.60 -11.28 12.54
CA ARG A 74 -0.55 -12.15 12.78
C ARG A 74 -1.80 -11.32 13.05
#